data_AF-A0A3R7CWK0-F1
#
_entry.id   AF-A0A3R7CWK0-F1
#
_cell.length_a   1.000
_cell.length_b   1.000
_cell.length_c   1.000
_cell.angle_alpha   90.00
_cell.angle_beta   90.00
_cell.angle_gamma   90.00
#
_symmetry.space_group_name_H-M   'P 1'
#
loop_
_entity.id
_entity.type
_entity.pdbx_description
1 polymer ?
#
loop_
_entity_poly.entity_id
_entity_poly.type
_entity_poly.pdbx_seq_one_letter_code
_entity_poly.pdbx_strand_id
1 'polypeptide(L)'
;MKYKPIDIKEMMALPRKAFIDRNLAWIKHFNNGELITVDDPADCPLNLWVWHNRAKCHKQYVATIAVCPLCGNPMCPDCNNHCVEQLSRVTGYYQPVSGWNAAKQQEFKDRQRHQI
;
A
#
# COMPACT_ATOMS: atom_id res chain seq x y z
N MET A 1 -12.70 7.79 -14.04
CA MET A 1 -12.24 9.20 -14.11
C MET A 1 -11.29 9.33 -15.29
N LYS A 2 -11.41 10.36 -16.14
CA LYS A 2 -10.43 10.63 -17.22
C LYS A 2 -9.24 11.38 -16.62
N TYR A 3 -8.00 11.03 -16.99
CA TYR A 3 -6.81 11.71 -16.48
C TYR A 3 -6.76 13.18 -16.97
N LYS A 4 -6.43 14.12 -16.08
CA LYS A 4 -6.22 15.54 -16.37
C LYS A 4 -4.89 16.00 -15.76
N PRO A 5 -3.90 16.50 -16.52
CA PRO A 5 -2.64 17.01 -15.97
C PRO A 5 -2.88 18.17 -14.97
N ILE A 6 -2.12 18.17 -13.87
CA ILE A 6 -2.06 19.24 -12.85
C ILE A 6 -0.62 19.34 -12.34
N ASP A 7 -0.27 20.43 -11.68
CA ASP A 7 1.07 20.61 -11.10
C ASP A 7 1.31 19.68 -9.90
N ILE A 8 2.58 19.38 -9.61
CA ILE A 8 2.97 18.51 -8.48
C ILE A 8 2.49 19.10 -7.15
N LYS A 9 2.54 20.43 -6.97
CA LYS A 9 2.06 21.06 -5.73
C LYS A 9 0.56 20.91 -5.56
N GLU A 10 -0.19 21.10 -6.65
CA GLU A 10 -1.64 20.90 -6.67
C GLU A 10 -2.00 19.44 -6.36
N MET A 11 -1.22 18.50 -6.92
CA MET A 11 -1.39 17.07 -6.66
C MET A 11 -1.18 16.74 -5.18
N MET A 12 -0.10 17.22 -4.58
CA MET A 12 0.22 16.91 -3.18
C MET A 12 -0.76 17.53 -2.18
N ALA A 13 -1.46 18.60 -2.57
CA ALA A 13 -2.51 19.24 -1.78
C ALA A 13 -3.87 18.52 -1.84
N LEU A 14 -4.03 17.52 -2.71
CA LEU A 14 -5.30 16.79 -2.82
C LEU A 14 -5.61 15.99 -1.54
N PRO A 15 -6.89 15.88 -1.15
CA PRO A 15 -7.31 14.92 -0.14
C PRO A 15 -6.90 13.51 -0.54
N ARG A 16 -6.55 12.68 0.45
CA ARG A 16 -6.03 11.31 0.26
C ARG A 16 -6.76 10.50 -0.81
N LYS A 17 -8.09 10.46 -0.74
CA LYS A 17 -8.91 9.70 -1.70
C LYS A 17 -8.75 10.23 -3.14
N ALA A 18 -8.83 11.55 -3.31
CA ALA A 18 -8.66 12.19 -4.62
C ALA A 18 -7.24 12.01 -5.17
N PHE A 19 -6.23 12.00 -4.31
CA PHE A 19 -4.84 11.67 -4.69
C PHE A 19 -4.74 10.24 -5.23
N ILE A 20 -5.28 9.25 -4.52
CA ILE A 20 -5.27 7.85 -4.96
C ILE A 20 -6.04 7.68 -6.27
N ASP A 21 -7.27 8.20 -6.35
CA ASP A 21 -8.13 8.10 -7.54
C ASP A 21 -7.44 8.70 -8.79
N ARG A 22 -6.72 9.81 -8.60
CA ARG A 22 -5.93 10.45 -9.66
C ARG A 22 -4.76 9.58 -10.13
N ASN A 23 -3.98 9.04 -9.20
CA ASN A 23 -2.84 8.18 -9.55
C ASN A 23 -3.31 6.89 -10.25
N LEU A 24 -4.44 6.32 -9.82
CA LEU A 24 -5.08 5.21 -10.52
C LEU A 24 -5.53 5.60 -11.94
N ALA A 25 -6.06 6.81 -12.13
CA ALA A 25 -6.40 7.30 -13.46
C ALA A 25 -5.15 7.50 -14.35
N TRP A 26 -4.02 7.90 -13.77
CA TRP A 26 -2.73 7.97 -14.46
C TRP A 26 -2.24 6.59 -14.86
N ILE A 27 -2.22 5.62 -13.93
CA ILE A 27 -1.86 4.21 -14.16
C ILE A 27 -2.69 3.62 -15.31
N LYS A 28 -4.01 3.82 -15.29
CA LYS A 28 -4.90 3.33 -16.35
C LYS A 28 -4.61 3.96 -17.71
N HIS A 29 -4.19 5.23 -17.74
CA HIS A 29 -3.99 5.97 -18.98
C HIS A 29 -2.60 5.74 -19.60
N PHE A 30 -1.54 5.71 -18.77
CA PHE A 30 -0.15 5.66 -19.24
C PHE A 30 0.54 4.32 -19.01
N ASN A 31 0.13 3.55 -18.00
CA ASN A 31 0.78 2.30 -17.62
C ASN A 31 -0.09 1.07 -17.96
N ASN A 32 -1.02 1.20 -18.90
CA ASN A 32 -1.95 0.13 -19.29
C ASN A 32 -2.74 -0.51 -18.12
N GLY A 33 -2.85 0.18 -16.99
CA GLY A 33 -3.46 -0.37 -15.78
C GLY A 33 -2.54 -1.22 -14.90
N GLU A 34 -1.28 -1.43 -15.28
CA GLU A 34 -0.28 -2.10 -14.45
C GLU A 34 0.15 -1.21 -13.28
N LEU A 35 0.45 -1.83 -12.13
CA LEU A 35 0.90 -1.10 -10.94
C LEU A 35 2.28 -0.48 -11.16
N ILE A 36 2.57 0.58 -10.39
CA ILE A 36 3.87 1.24 -10.40
C ILE A 36 4.91 0.32 -9.76
N THR A 37 5.95 0.00 -10.50
CA THR A 37 7.14 -0.69 -9.97
C THR A 37 8.00 0.34 -9.22
N VAL A 38 8.33 0.03 -7.98
CA VAL A 38 9.24 0.83 -7.14
C VAL A 38 10.29 -0.10 -6.53
N ASP A 39 11.54 0.34 -6.47
CA ASP A 39 12.63 -0.42 -5.84
C ASP A 39 12.51 -0.38 -4.30
N ASP A 40 12.23 0.81 -3.75
CA ASP A 40 11.91 1.02 -2.35
C ASP A 40 10.43 1.43 -2.19
N PRO A 41 9.63 0.76 -1.34
CA PRO A 41 8.27 1.19 -1.01
C PRO A 41 8.16 2.66 -0.55
N ALA A 42 9.24 3.23 -0.01
CA ALA A 42 9.32 4.64 0.37
C ALA A 42 9.16 5.61 -0.82
N ASP A 43 9.56 5.19 -2.02
CA ASP A 43 9.48 5.98 -3.25
C ASP A 43 8.08 5.95 -3.89
N CYS A 44 7.16 5.16 -3.34
CA CYS A 44 5.78 5.14 -3.81
C CYS A 44 5.14 6.55 -3.72
N PRO A 45 4.45 7.03 -4.76
CA PRO A 45 3.77 8.34 -4.71
C PRO A 45 2.83 8.50 -3.53
N LEU A 46 2.17 7.41 -3.10
CA LEU A 46 1.29 7.43 -1.93
C LEU A 46 2.09 7.59 -0.62
N ASN A 47 3.25 6.95 -0.50
CA ASN A 47 4.14 7.13 0.65
C ASN A 47 4.64 8.58 0.74
N LEU A 48 5.08 9.14 -0.40
CA LEU A 48 5.52 10.53 -0.49
C LEU A 48 4.40 11.50 -0.10
N TRP A 49 3.16 11.25 -0.53
CA TRP A 49 2.00 12.03 -0.13
C TRP A 49 1.76 11.97 1.39
N VAL A 50 1.89 10.78 1.99
CA VAL A 50 1.74 10.56 3.44
C VAL A 50 2.78 11.36 4.23
N TRP A 51 4.04 11.35 3.80
CA TRP A 51 5.12 12.10 4.44
C TRP A 51 4.95 13.60 4.28
N HIS A 52 4.63 14.06 3.07
CA HIS A 52 4.37 15.47 2.78
C HIS A 52 3.24 16.04 3.65
N ASN A 53 2.15 15.29 3.79
CA ASN A 53 0.96 15.72 4.52
C ASN A 53 0.98 15.37 6.01
N ARG A 54 2.07 14.79 6.51
CA ARG A 54 2.23 14.34 7.92
C ARG A 54 1.01 13.54 8.40
N ALA A 55 0.51 12.64 7.55
CA ALA A 55 -0.71 11.89 7.87
C ALA A 55 -0.47 11.06 9.15
N LYS A 56 -1.33 11.27 10.15
CA LYS A 56 -1.14 10.69 11.49
C LYS A 56 -1.31 9.17 11.44
N CYS A 57 -0.36 8.45 12.05
CA CYS A 57 -0.54 7.05 12.42
C CYS A 57 -0.95 7.00 13.89
N HIS A 58 -2.15 6.50 14.17
CA HIS A 58 -2.69 6.48 15.55
C HIS A 58 -2.39 5.19 16.30
N LYS A 59 -1.88 4.16 15.61
CA LYS A 59 -1.72 2.81 16.16
C LYS A 59 -0.36 2.25 15.78
N GLN A 60 0.32 1.65 16.77
CA GLN A 60 1.54 0.91 16.53
C GLN A 60 1.27 -0.47 15.91
N TYR A 61 0.12 -1.07 16.23
CA TYR A 61 -0.31 -2.37 15.71
C TYR A 61 -1.72 -2.27 15.13
N VAL A 62 -1.92 -2.90 13.98
CA VAL A 62 -3.22 -3.03 13.32
C VAL A 62 -3.50 -4.51 13.05
N ALA A 63 -4.75 -4.93 13.23
CA ALA A 63 -5.13 -6.34 13.06
C ALA A 63 -5.24 -6.76 11.58
N THR A 64 -5.29 -5.80 10.66
CA THR A 64 -5.47 -6.02 9.23
C THR A 64 -4.27 -5.51 8.44
N ILE A 65 -4.02 -6.19 7.33
CA ILE A 65 -2.99 -5.83 6.36
C ILE A 65 -3.68 -5.15 5.19
N ALA A 66 -3.15 -4.03 4.72
CA ALA A 66 -3.56 -3.42 3.47
C ALA A 66 -2.44 -3.53 2.43
N VAL A 67 -2.85 -3.65 1.17
CA VAL A 67 -1.97 -3.65 0.01
C VAL A 67 -2.16 -2.33 -0.73
N CYS A 68 -1.07 -1.66 -1.07
CA CYS A 68 -1.13 -0.36 -1.73
C CYS A 68 -1.76 -0.49 -3.13
N PRO A 69 -2.76 0.34 -3.46
CA PRO A 69 -3.41 0.29 -4.75
C PRO A 69 -2.53 0.82 -5.90
N LEU A 70 -1.40 1.48 -5.60
CA LEU A 70 -0.53 2.07 -6.62
C LEU A 70 0.66 1.16 -6.98
N CYS A 71 1.31 0.54 -5.98
CA CYS A 71 2.52 -0.26 -6.20
C CYS A 71 2.43 -1.71 -5.70
N GLY A 72 1.32 -2.11 -5.06
CA GLY A 72 1.16 -3.49 -4.56
C GLY A 72 1.97 -3.83 -3.31
N ASN A 73 2.80 -2.93 -2.79
CA ASN A 73 3.53 -3.15 -1.54
C ASN A 73 2.61 -3.05 -0.31
N PRO A 74 2.95 -3.72 0.81
CA PRO A 74 2.22 -3.58 2.07
C PRO A 74 2.17 -2.13 2.56
N MET A 75 1.05 -1.74 3.17
CA MET A 75 0.88 -0.43 3.78
C MET A 75 -0.03 -0.48 5.01
N CYS A 76 0.01 0.57 5.83
CA CYS A 76 -0.92 0.73 6.94
C CYS A 76 -2.35 0.99 6.40
N PRO A 77 -3.39 0.25 6.85
CA PRO A 77 -4.77 0.46 6.43
C PRO A 77 -5.34 1.81 6.88
N ASP A 78 -4.82 2.36 8.00
CA ASP A 78 -5.35 3.57 8.60
C ASP A 78 -4.73 4.82 7.94
N CYS A 79 -3.41 4.84 7.70
CA CYS A 79 -2.68 6.02 7.19
C CYS A 79 -2.00 5.85 5.82
N ASN A 80 -1.97 4.65 5.23
CA ASN A 80 -1.35 4.33 3.93
C ASN A 80 0.19 4.50 3.86
N ASN A 81 0.86 4.66 5.00
CA ASN A 81 2.33 4.64 5.06
C ASN A 81 2.86 3.25 4.71
N HIS A 82 3.97 3.19 3.96
CA HIS A 82 4.67 1.95 3.62
C HIS A 82 5.68 1.49 4.67
N CYS A 83 5.99 2.33 5.68
CA CYS A 83 6.80 1.95 6.82
C CYS A 83 6.02 1.00 7.76
N VAL A 84 5.85 -0.25 7.34
CA VAL A 84 5.13 -1.31 8.05
C VAL A 84 5.87 -2.63 7.93
N GLU A 85 5.75 -3.49 8.95
CA GLU A 85 6.16 -4.88 8.90
C GLU A 85 4.91 -5.76 9.01
N GLN A 86 4.80 -6.77 8.14
CA GLN A 86 3.67 -7.69 8.15
C GLN A 86 3.96 -8.80 9.16
N LEU A 87 3.11 -8.93 10.17
CA LEU A 87 3.20 -10.02 11.14
C LEU A 87 2.09 -11.04 10.88
N SER A 88 2.45 -12.32 10.82
CA SER A 88 1.48 -13.39 10.66
C SER A 88 1.91 -14.64 11.43
N ARG A 89 0.94 -15.51 11.71
CA ARG A 89 1.08 -16.71 12.55
C ARG A 89 0.80 -18.00 11.77
N VAL A 90 1.62 -18.25 10.75
CA VAL A 90 1.53 -19.48 9.95
C VAL A 90 1.94 -20.72 10.78
N THR A 91 3.02 -20.64 11.55
CA THR A 91 3.61 -21.76 12.31
C THR A 91 3.21 -21.81 13.79
N GLY A 92 2.17 -21.07 14.20
CA GLY A 92 1.66 -21.07 15.58
C GLY A 92 2.08 -19.89 16.47
N TYR A 93 3.00 -19.03 16.02
CA TYR A 93 3.38 -17.78 16.70
C TYR A 93 3.61 -16.65 15.68
N TYR A 94 3.57 -15.39 16.13
CA TYR A 94 3.78 -14.23 15.25
C TYR A 94 5.24 -14.14 14.78
N GLN A 95 5.42 -14.03 13.47
CA GLN A 95 6.72 -13.80 12.83
C GLN A 95 6.58 -12.74 11.73
N PRO A 96 7.65 -11.97 11.44
CA PRO A 96 7.69 -11.10 10.27
C PRO A 96 7.64 -11.93 8.99
N VAL A 97 6.72 -11.56 8.10
CA VAL A 97 6.53 -12.21 6.80
C VAL A 97 7.75 -12.00 5.89
N SER A 98 8.46 -10.87 6.06
CA SER A 98 9.72 -10.57 5.35
C SER A 98 10.80 -11.64 5.57
N GLY A 99 10.83 -12.29 6.73
CA GLY A 99 11.78 -13.36 7.08
C GLY A 99 11.35 -14.77 6.64
N TRP A 100 10.26 -14.91 5.89
CA TRP A 100 9.74 -16.21 5.49
C TRP A 100 10.35 -16.74 4.20
N ASN A 101 10.54 -18.05 4.14
CA ASN A 101 10.86 -18.75 2.90
C ASN A 101 9.66 -18.75 1.92
N ALA A 102 9.91 -19.10 0.66
CA ALA A 102 8.89 -19.09 -0.39
C ALA A 102 7.67 -19.95 -0.07
N ALA A 103 7.86 -21.11 0.57
CA ALA A 103 6.76 -22.00 0.94
C ALA A 103 5.79 -21.36 1.94
N LYS A 104 6.30 -20.72 3.00
CA LYS A 104 5.48 -20.01 3.99
C LYS A 104 4.77 -18.79 3.39
N GLN A 105 5.44 -18.06 2.50
CA GLN A 105 4.84 -16.93 1.79
C GLN A 105 3.69 -17.39 0.88
N GLN A 106 3.86 -18.52 0.18
CA GLN A 106 2.81 -19.08 -0.66
C GLN A 106 1.62 -19.54 0.18
N GLU A 107 1.87 -20.30 1.26
CA GLU A 107 0.83 -20.70 2.20
C GLU A 107 0.04 -19.48 2.71
N PHE A 108 0.73 -18.39 3.05
CA PHE A 108 0.08 -17.17 3.51
C PHE A 108 -0.82 -16.52 2.46
N LYS A 109 -0.42 -16.51 1.19
CA LYS A 109 -1.23 -15.99 0.07
C LYS A 109 -2.48 -16.85 -0.16
N ASP A 110 -2.34 -18.17 -0.01
CA ASP A 110 -3.43 -19.12 -0.26
C ASP A 110 -4.44 -19.19 0.89
N ARG A 111 -4.13 -18.60 2.06
CA ARG A 111 -5.04 -18.58 3.21
C ARG A 111 -6.30 -17.77 2.93
N GLN A 112 -7.44 -18.46 2.99
CA GLN A 112 -8.75 -17.85 2.94
C GLN A 112 -9.44 -17.94 4.30
N ARG A 113 -10.19 -16.90 4.67
CA ARG A 113 -11.13 -16.99 5.79
C ARG A 113 -12.45 -17.52 5.24
N HIS A 114 -12.84 -18.72 5.66
CA HIS A 114 -14.19 -19.19 5.40
C HIS A 114 -15.16 -18.38 6.26
N GLN A 115 -16.24 -17.91 5.64
CA GLN A 115 -17.37 -17.36 6.39
C GLN A 115 -18.08 -18.56 7.03
N ILE A 116 -18.31 -18.46 8.34
CA ILE A 116 -19.12 -19.42 9.11
C ILE A 116 -20.57 -18.94 9.05
#